data_AF-A0A821B603-F1
#
_entry.id   AF-A0A821B603-F1
#
_cell.length_a   1.000
_cell.length_b   1.000
_cell.length_c   1.000
_cell.angle_alpha   90.00
_cell.angle_beta   90.00
_cell.angle_gamma   90.00
#
_symmetry.space_group_name_H-M   'P 1'
#
loop_
_entity.id
_entity.type
_entity.pdbx_description
1 polymer ?
#
loop_
_entity_poly.entity_id
_entity_poly.type
_entity_poly.pdbx_seq_one_letter_code
_entity_poly.pdbx_strand_id
1 'polypeptide(L)'
;VDGEHFDDYMKELGVGLSTRMAAKGVKPRLTISENGGKWTVRSESSLKTTTYDFTPGVEFDETTADGRVVKSTINFEGNKWVHTSIDKNGKKSVVTRYVDDKDQQMIDMECGSVKARRWYKRV
;
A
#
# COMPACT_ATOMS: atom_id res chain seq x y z
N VAL A 1 -14.72 -4.08 6.01
CA VAL A 1 -13.52 -4.31 5.16
C VAL A 1 -14.00 -5.21 4.05
N ASP A 2 -14.52 -4.57 3.02
CA ASP A 2 -14.80 -5.24 1.76
C ASP A 2 -13.64 -4.95 0.82
N GLY A 3 -13.30 -5.91 -0.02
CA GLY A 3 -12.07 -5.93 -0.79
C GLY A 3 -12.34 -6.41 -2.21
N GLU A 4 -12.94 -5.56 -3.04
CA GLU A 4 -13.19 -5.88 -4.45
C GLU A 4 -11.85 -6.18 -5.14
N HIS A 5 -11.77 -7.34 -5.80
CA HIS A 5 -10.63 -7.77 -6.63
C HIS A 5 -9.25 -7.81 -5.93
N PHE A 6 -9.19 -7.80 -4.59
CA PHE A 6 -7.92 -7.79 -3.87
C PHE A 6 -7.05 -9.04 -4.12
N ASP A 7 -7.67 -10.22 -4.27
CA ASP A 7 -6.93 -11.45 -4.62
C ASP A 7 -6.33 -11.36 -6.03
N ASP A 8 -7.12 -10.85 -6.98
CA ASP A 8 -6.69 -10.67 -8.38
C ASP A 8 -5.52 -9.69 -8.46
N TYR A 9 -5.59 -8.58 -7.74
CA TYR A 9 -4.49 -7.61 -7.66
C TYR A 9 -3.21 -8.24 -7.09
N MET A 10 -3.30 -8.98 -5.98
CA MET A 10 -2.13 -9.67 -5.43
C MET A 10 -1.59 -10.74 -6.37
N LYS A 11 -2.46 -11.45 -7.09
CA LYS A 11 -2.07 -12.43 -8.10
C LYS A 11 -1.33 -11.76 -9.25
N GLU A 12 -1.82 -10.61 -9.73
CA GLU A 12 -1.19 -9.82 -10.78
C GLU A 12 0.19 -9.30 -10.35
N LEU A 13 0.39 -8.98 -9.07
CA LEU A 13 1.71 -8.67 -8.50
C LEU A 13 2.66 -9.87 -8.41
N GLY A 14 2.20 -11.08 -8.71
CA GLY A 14 2.98 -12.32 -8.60
C GLY A 14 3.03 -12.90 -7.19
N VAL A 15 2.16 -12.46 -6.27
CA VAL A 15 2.12 -12.96 -4.89
C VAL A 15 1.55 -14.38 -4.87
N GLY A 16 2.25 -15.30 -4.21
CA GLY A 16 1.83 -16.71 -4.08
C GLY A 16 0.54 -16.92 -3.29
N LEU A 17 -0.19 -18.02 -3.58
CA LEU A 17 -1.52 -18.29 -3.04
C LEU A 17 -1.59 -18.28 -1.50
N SER A 18 -0.59 -18.84 -0.81
CA SER A 18 -0.52 -18.86 0.65
C SER A 18 -0.50 -17.45 1.25
N THR A 19 0.37 -16.59 0.74
CA THR A 19 0.46 -15.17 1.16
C THR A 19 -0.84 -14.43 0.86
N ARG A 20 -1.48 -14.68 -0.29
CA ARG A 20 -2.77 -14.07 -0.64
C ARG A 20 -3.87 -14.47 0.35
N MET A 21 -3.95 -15.75 0.74
CA MET A 21 -4.91 -16.22 1.74
C MET A 21 -4.70 -15.54 3.09
N ALA A 22 -3.44 -15.44 3.54
CA ALA A 22 -3.12 -14.77 4.80
C ALA A 22 -3.47 -13.27 4.76
N ALA A 23 -3.20 -12.59 3.65
CA ALA A 23 -3.42 -11.14 3.49
C ALA A 23 -4.91 -10.73 3.53
N LYS A 24 -5.85 -11.63 3.22
CA LYS A 24 -7.30 -11.36 3.29
C LYS A 24 -7.77 -11.06 4.70
N GLY A 25 -7.21 -11.76 5.69
CA GLY A 25 -7.57 -11.59 7.10
C GLY A 25 -6.86 -10.42 7.78
N VAL A 26 -5.83 -9.86 7.16
CA VAL A 26 -4.98 -8.84 7.78
C VAL A 26 -5.60 -7.46 7.67
N LYS A 27 -5.66 -6.79 8.82
CA LYS A 27 -6.03 -5.38 8.98
C LYS A 27 -4.83 -4.65 9.59
N PRO A 28 -3.95 -4.05 8.77
CA PRO A 28 -2.77 -3.38 9.30
C PRO A 28 -3.18 -2.06 9.97
N ARG A 29 -2.56 -1.74 11.11
CA ARG A 29 -2.59 -0.40 11.69
C ARG A 29 -1.46 0.41 11.06
N LEU A 30 -1.82 1.49 10.37
CA LEU A 30 -0.85 2.44 9.82
C LEU A 30 -0.68 3.60 10.79
N THR A 31 0.55 3.82 11.23
CA THR A 31 0.95 5.03 11.94
C THR A 31 1.84 5.84 11.01
N ILE A 32 1.44 7.09 10.77
CA ILE A 32 2.13 8.00 9.86
C ILE A 32 2.55 9.22 10.69
N SER A 33 3.83 9.57 10.63
CA SER A 33 4.36 10.78 11.27
C SER A 33 5.18 11.58 10.27
N GLU A 34 5.12 12.90 10.42
CA GLU A 34 5.90 13.86 9.62
C GLU A 34 6.81 14.64 10.57
N ASN A 35 8.07 14.83 10.18
CA ASN A 35 9.04 15.65 10.89
C ASN A 35 9.98 16.34 9.91
N GLY A 36 9.73 17.63 9.66
CA GLY A 36 10.62 18.49 8.87
C GLY A 36 10.75 18.07 7.42
N GLY A 37 9.66 17.60 6.79
CA GLY A 37 9.62 17.13 5.40
C GLY A 37 9.96 15.65 5.23
N LYS A 38 10.42 14.98 6.28
CA LYS A 38 10.63 13.52 6.30
C LYS A 38 9.41 12.83 6.89
N TRP A 39 8.86 11.88 6.15
CA TRP A 39 7.71 11.10 6.57
C TRP A 39 8.15 9.71 6.98
N THR A 40 7.59 9.22 8.08
CA THR A 40 7.78 7.85 8.57
C THR A 40 6.45 7.14 8.57
N VAL A 41 6.39 5.97 7.93
CA VAL A 41 5.23 5.08 7.97
C VAL A 41 5.61 3.83 8.71
N ARG A 42 4.83 3.50 9.72
CA ARG A 42 4.87 2.21 10.41
C ARG A 42 3.57 1.47 10.14
N SER A 43 3.67 0.31 9.49
CA SER A 43 2.56 -0.59 9.20
C SER A 43 2.66 -1.82 10.09
N GLU A 44 1.74 -1.96 11.03
CA GLU A 44 1.69 -3.06 12.00
C GLU A 44 0.55 -4.00 11.67
N SER A 45 0.86 -5.29 11.50
CA SER A 45 -0.14 -6.32 11.28
C SER A 45 0.17 -7.56 12.10
N SER A 46 -0.79 -8.49 12.22
CA SER A 46 -0.58 -9.78 12.86
C SER A 46 0.50 -10.64 12.19
N LEU A 47 0.86 -10.35 10.93
CA LEU A 47 1.87 -11.09 10.19
C LEU A 47 3.25 -10.43 10.25
N LYS A 48 3.31 -9.10 10.16
CA LYS A 48 4.56 -8.34 10.05
C LYS A 48 4.36 -6.89 10.43
N THR A 49 5.38 -6.32 11.08
CA THR A 49 5.54 -4.88 11.22
C THR A 49 6.61 -4.40 10.24
N THR A 50 6.29 -3.40 9.44
CA THR A 50 7.25 -2.72 8.56
C THR A 50 7.30 -1.24 8.89
N THR A 51 8.49 -0.66 8.85
CA THR A 51 8.69 0.78 9.00
C THR A 51 9.55 1.27 7.84
N TYR A 52 9.15 2.36 7.21
CA TYR A 52 9.95 3.02 6.18
C TYR A 52 9.83 4.53 6.30
N ASP A 53 10.91 5.19 5.90
CA ASP A 53 10.99 6.63 5.80
C ASP A 53 10.97 7.04 4.33
N PHE A 54 10.31 8.15 4.00
CA PHE A 54 10.34 8.70 2.66
C PHE A 54 10.28 10.22 2.67
N THR A 55 10.68 10.82 1.55
CA THR A 55 10.42 12.23 1.23
C THR A 55 9.49 12.26 0.02
N PRO A 56 8.41 13.06 0.01
CA PRO A 56 7.50 13.11 -1.11
C PRO A 56 8.22 13.42 -2.43
N GLY A 57 7.90 12.68 -3.49
CA GLY A 57 8.53 12.81 -4.80
C GLY A 57 9.94 12.20 -4.94
N VAL A 58 10.54 11.70 -3.86
CA VAL A 58 11.86 11.07 -3.89
C VAL A 58 11.73 9.56 -3.91
N GLU A 59 12.43 8.91 -4.83
CA GLU A 59 12.49 7.46 -4.93
C GLU A 59 13.31 6.85 -3.78
N PHE A 60 12.87 5.72 -3.24
CA PHE A 60 13.59 4.94 -2.25
C PHE A 60 13.43 3.42 -2.48
N ASP A 61 14.37 2.63 -1.96
CA ASP A 61 14.27 1.17 -2.00
C ASP A 61 13.34 0.67 -0.88
N GLU A 62 12.36 -0.15 -1.24
CA GLU A 62 11.37 -0.69 -0.31
C GLU A 62 11.33 -2.22 -0.39
N THR A 63 11.28 -2.87 0.78
CA THR A 63 10.88 -4.28 0.88
C THR A 63 9.44 -4.36 1.36
N THR A 64 8.55 -4.73 0.45
CA THR A 64 7.11 -4.85 0.73
C THR A 64 6.82 -5.97 1.73
N ALA A 65 5.62 -5.95 2.34
CA ALA A 65 5.23 -6.93 3.36
C ALA A 65 5.27 -8.38 2.84
N ASP A 66 4.99 -8.58 1.54
CA ASP A 66 5.04 -9.87 0.86
C ASP A 66 6.45 -10.25 0.33
N GLY A 67 7.46 -9.41 0.59
CA GLY A 67 8.87 -9.73 0.35
C GLY A 67 9.43 -9.27 -1.00
N ARG A 68 8.64 -8.61 -1.85
CA ARG A 68 9.15 -7.99 -3.08
C ARG A 68 10.04 -6.80 -2.73
N VAL A 69 11.20 -6.72 -3.38
CA VAL A 69 12.08 -5.56 -3.40
C VAL A 69 11.69 -4.69 -4.58
N VAL A 70 11.34 -3.44 -4.32
CA VAL A 70 10.82 -2.48 -5.29
C VAL A 70 11.46 -1.12 -5.10
N LYS A 71 11.41 -0.30 -6.15
CA LYS A 71 11.65 1.14 -6.06
C LYS A 71 10.31 1.83 -5.86
N SER A 72 10.22 2.62 -4.80
CA SER A 72 8.97 3.27 -4.40
C SER A 72 9.10 4.78 -4.40
N THR A 73 8.05 5.45 -4.85
CA THR A 73 7.89 6.90 -4.77
C THR A 73 6.52 7.21 -4.24
N ILE A 74 6.45 8.12 -3.27
CA ILE A 74 5.20 8.53 -2.65
C ILE A 74 4.98 10.01 -2.93
N ASN A 75 3.77 10.36 -3.38
CA ASN A 75 3.36 11.74 -3.64
C ASN A 75 2.04 12.06 -2.95
N PHE A 76 1.84 13.34 -2.65
CA PHE A 76 0.55 13.86 -2.21
C PHE A 76 -0.13 14.58 -3.37
N GLU A 77 -1.27 14.06 -3.81
CA GLU A 77 -2.10 14.62 -4.87
C GLU A 77 -3.42 15.10 -4.25
N GLY A 78 -3.46 16.38 -3.85
CA GLY A 78 -4.57 16.92 -3.07
C GLY A 78 -4.67 16.24 -1.71
N ASN A 79 -5.80 15.57 -1.45
CA ASN A 79 -6.02 14.78 -0.21
C ASN A 79 -5.60 13.31 -0.35
N LYS A 80 -4.98 12.93 -1.48
CA LYS A 80 -4.60 11.55 -1.77
C LYS A 80 -3.12 11.32 -1.56
N TRP A 81 -2.81 10.22 -0.90
CA TRP A 81 -1.48 9.63 -0.84
C TRP A 81 -1.34 8.63 -1.96
N VAL A 82 -0.46 8.89 -2.93
CA VAL A 82 -0.20 8.00 -4.06
C VAL A 82 1.16 7.33 -3.89
N HIS A 83 1.15 6.04 -3.61
CA HIS A 83 2.34 5.21 -3.45
C HIS A 83 2.54 4.38 -4.73
N THR A 84 3.54 4.75 -5.52
CA THR A 84 3.93 4.00 -6.72
C THR A 84 5.11 3.11 -6.38
N SER A 85 5.05 1.84 -6.78
CA SER A 85 6.15 0.87 -6.63
C SER A 85 6.43 0.20 -7.96
N ILE A 86 7.72 0.06 -8.31
CA ILE A 86 8.16 -0.60 -9.53
C ILE A 86 9.12 -1.73 -9.15
N ASP A 87 8.83 -2.96 -9.58
CA ASP A 87 9.71 -4.11 -9.34
C ASP A 87 10.91 -4.13 -10.31
N LYS A 88 11.87 -5.03 -10.06
CA LYS A 88 13.05 -5.22 -10.91
C LYS A 88 12.75 -5.59 -12.37
N ASN A 89 11.54 -6.05 -12.68
CA ASN A 89 11.10 -6.42 -14.01
C ASN A 89 10.28 -5.29 -14.67
N GLY A 90 10.16 -4.12 -14.04
CA GLY A 90 9.38 -2.98 -14.52
C GLY A 90 7.88 -3.07 -14.22
N LYS A 91 7.42 -4.05 -13.44
CA LYS A 91 6.02 -4.16 -13.05
C LYS A 91 5.65 -3.04 -12.09
N LYS A 92 4.77 -2.16 -12.54
CA LYS A 92 4.27 -1.00 -11.79
C LYS A 92 3.01 -1.35 -11.00
N SER A 93 3.04 -0.96 -9.73
CA SER A 93 1.92 -1.00 -8.79
C SER A 93 1.63 0.41 -8.30
N VAL A 94 0.36 0.78 -8.20
CA VAL A 94 -0.05 2.07 -7.63
C VAL A 94 -1.06 1.81 -6.52
N VAL A 95 -0.80 2.35 -5.33
CA VAL A 95 -1.70 2.31 -4.19
C VAL A 95 -2.05 3.73 -3.78
N THR A 96 -3.31 4.09 -3.93
CA THR A 96 -3.84 5.41 -3.58
C THR A 96 -4.66 5.32 -2.30
N ARG A 97 -4.30 6.10 -1.28
CA ARG A 97 -5.00 6.16 0.00
C ARG A 97 -5.61 7.54 0.21
N TYR A 98 -6.84 7.58 0.67
CA TYR A 98 -7.54 8.83 1.00
C TYR A 98 -8.64 8.56 2.03
N VAL A 99 -9.12 9.63 2.66
CA VAL A 99 -10.31 9.59 3.49
C VAL A 99 -11.48 10.09 2.64
N ASP A 100 -12.57 9.33 2.61
CA ASP A 100 -13.80 9.74 1.92
C ASP A 100 -14.69 10.64 2.79
N ASP A 101 -15.79 11.11 2.22
CA ASP A 101 -16.74 12.00 2.90
C ASP A 101 -17.46 11.34 4.10
N LYS A 102 -17.27 10.03 4.30
CA LYS A 102 -17.84 9.24 5.40
C LYS A 102 -16.81 8.92 6.49
N ASP A 103 -15.66 9.60 6.49
CA ASP A 103 -14.53 9.35 7.38
C ASP A 103 -14.02 7.88 7.31
N GLN A 104 -14.08 7.29 6.11
CA GLN A 104 -13.54 5.97 5.82
C GLN A 104 -12.20 6.09 5.11
N GLN A 105 -11.24 5.27 5.53
CA GLN A 105 -9.98 5.15 4.81
C GLN A 105 -10.19 4.26 3.58
N MET A 106 -10.11 4.86 2.40
CA MET A 106 -10.16 4.21 1.11
C MET A 106 -8.77 3.86 0.62
N ILE A 107 -8.64 2.71 -0.04
CA ILE A 107 -7.40 2.21 -0.62
C ILE A 107 -7.71 1.66 -2.01
N ASP A 108 -7.35 2.42 -3.02
CA ASP A 108 -7.45 2.03 -4.43
C ASP A 108 -6.10 1.47 -4.88
N MET A 109 -6.12 0.30 -5.52
CA MET A 109 -4.93 -0.46 -5.90
C MET A 109 -5.00 -0.80 -7.38
N GLU A 110 -3.92 -0.53 -8.10
CA GLU A 110 -3.82 -0.78 -9.53
C GLU A 110 -2.50 -1.49 -9.87
N CYS A 111 -2.57 -2.54 -10.68
CA CYS A 111 -1.41 -3.20 -11.26
C CYS A 111 -1.80 -3.76 -12.64
N GLY A 112 -1.10 -3.36 -13.70
CA GLY A 112 -1.48 -3.72 -15.06
C GLY A 112 -2.91 -3.28 -15.39
N SER A 113 -3.76 -4.21 -15.84
CA SER A 113 -5.19 -3.99 -16.08
C SER A 113 -6.07 -4.22 -14.86
N VAL A 114 -5.52 -4.69 -13.75
CA VAL A 114 -6.29 -5.04 -12.55
C VAL A 114 -6.43 -3.83 -11.63
N LYS A 115 -7.67 -3.57 -11.23
CA LYS A 115 -8.03 -2.59 -10.20
C LYS A 115 -8.69 -3.30 -9.04
N ALA A 116 -8.32 -2.91 -7.81
CA ALA A 116 -8.88 -3.44 -6.58
C ALA A 116 -9.11 -2.30 -5.59
N ARG A 117 -10.05 -2.49 -4.67
CA ARG A 117 -10.39 -1.48 -3.66
C ARG A 117 -10.56 -2.14 -2.31
N ARG A 118 -9.99 -1.53 -1.27
CA ARG A 118 -10.25 -1.87 0.13
C ARG A 118 -10.64 -0.62 0.89
N TRP A 119 -11.43 -0.78 1.94
CA TRP A 119 -11.77 0.31 2.85
C TRP A 119 -11.81 -0.12 4.32
N TYR A 120 -11.49 0.82 5.20
CA TYR A 120 -11.50 0.66 6.64
C TYR A 120 -12.28 1.80 7.30
N LYS A 121 -13.05 1.48 8.34
CA LYS A 121 -13.59 2.50 9.23
C LYS A 121 -12.49 2.97 10.16
N ARG A 122 -12.44 4.27 10.43
CA ARG A 122 -11.66 4.81 11.54
C ARG A 122 -12.15 4.18 12.84
N VAL A 123 -11.22 3.83 13.73
CA VAL A 123 -11.47 3.31 15.07
C VAL A 123 -10.85 4.26 16.07
#